data_AF-A0A973ZA13-F1
#
_entry.id   AF-A0A973ZA13-F1
#
_cell.length_a   1.000
_cell.length_b   1.000
_cell.length_c   1.000
_cell.angle_alpha   90.00
_cell.angle_beta   90.00
_cell.angle_gamma   90.00
#
_symmetry.space_group_name_H-M   'P 1'
#
loop_
_entity.id
_entity.type
_entity.pdbx_description
1 polymer ?
#
loop_
_entity_poly.entity_id
_entity_poly.type
_entity_poly.pdbx_seq_one_letter_code
_entity_poly.pdbx_strand_id
1 'polypeptide(L)'
;MLSEGDYATPEQGAPVVPPEGPWELCLTINDSWGHQHHDHNHKSVDQLIRYFTETIGGGGNLLLSVGPREDGTIPAEQAERLEGLGDWIAKHAEAVYGTGRGLPAGHHYGPSTLSKDRRTLYLTLFDAPRAEINVRGLLGSVRRVTVLGSGRELAHRITGGLHETPGVLWIEPPAAGDLDPHATVLAVELDGELELYRGAGRF
;
A
#
# COMPACT_ATOMS: atom_id res chain seq x y z
N MET A 1 23.00 8.04 12.36
CA MET A 1 22.55 7.90 13.76
C MET A 1 21.74 9.13 14.07
N LEU A 2 20.43 8.99 14.27
CA LEU A 2 19.60 10.08 14.76
C LEU A 2 20.03 10.33 16.21
N SER A 3 20.35 11.58 16.55
CA SER A 3 20.81 11.96 17.89
C SER A 3 19.68 11.97 18.94
N GLU A 4 18.43 11.80 18.50
CA GLU A 4 17.20 11.84 19.29
C GLU A 4 16.23 10.76 18.74
N GLY A 5 16.17 9.58 19.37
CA GLY A 5 15.25 8.48 19.02
C GLY A 5 15.59 7.67 17.76
N ASP A 6 15.10 6.41 17.69
CA ASP A 6 15.36 5.50 16.57
C ASP A 6 14.42 5.70 15.37
N TYR A 7 13.20 6.22 15.60
CA TYR A 7 12.16 6.43 14.59
C TYR A 7 11.15 7.50 15.00
N ALA A 8 10.45 8.09 14.02
CA ALA A 8 9.39 9.07 14.26
C ALA A 8 8.03 8.40 14.56
N THR A 9 7.20 9.03 15.40
CA THR A 9 5.92 8.47 15.86
C THR A 9 4.73 9.41 15.58
N PRO A 10 4.34 9.66 14.32
CA PRO A 10 3.10 10.36 14.04
C PRO A 10 1.91 9.61 14.68
N GLU A 11 1.02 10.36 15.33
CA GLU A 11 -0.08 9.82 16.13
C GLU A 11 -1.43 10.33 15.60
N GLN A 12 -2.38 9.42 15.34
CA GLN A 12 -3.73 9.65 14.78
C GLN A 12 -3.78 10.26 13.37
N GLY A 13 -2.95 11.26 13.07
CA GLY A 13 -2.86 11.91 11.78
C GLY A 13 -1.89 11.17 10.86
N ALA A 14 -2.41 10.39 9.91
CA ALA A 14 -1.59 9.81 8.85
C ALA A 14 -0.88 10.93 8.06
N PRO A 15 0.45 10.86 7.91
CA PRO A 15 1.19 11.93 7.28
C PRO A 15 0.94 11.96 5.76
N VAL A 16 0.60 13.14 5.24
CA VAL A 16 0.51 13.37 3.78
C VAL A 16 1.88 13.21 3.11
N VAL A 17 2.92 13.69 3.79
CA VAL A 17 4.32 13.49 3.41
C VAL A 17 4.97 12.66 4.51
N PRO A 18 5.42 11.42 4.22
CA PRO A 18 6.02 10.56 5.22
C PRO A 18 7.28 11.20 5.85
N PRO A 19 7.53 10.99 7.15
CA PRO A 19 8.76 11.42 7.80
C PRO A 19 10.03 10.93 7.09
N GLU A 20 11.13 11.66 7.30
CA GLU A 20 12.46 11.19 6.93
C GLU A 20 12.91 10.07 7.88
N GLY A 21 13.52 9.02 7.32
CA GLY A 21 13.98 7.87 8.09
C GLY A 21 12.85 6.90 8.52
N PRO A 22 13.14 5.99 9.46
CA PRO A 22 12.15 5.06 10.00
C PRO A 22 11.05 5.80 10.76
N TRP A 23 9.81 5.31 10.65
CA TRP A 23 8.67 5.89 11.35
C TRP A 23 7.54 4.87 11.56
N GLU A 24 6.67 5.12 12.53
CA GLU A 24 5.53 4.28 12.89
C GLU A 24 4.30 5.14 13.16
N LEU A 25 3.20 4.86 12.45
CA LEU A 25 1.91 5.49 12.67
C LEU A 25 1.21 4.80 13.85
N CYS A 26 0.97 5.56 14.93
CA CYS A 26 0.15 5.10 16.04
C CYS A 26 -1.31 5.48 15.79
N LEU A 27 -2.19 4.47 15.68
CA LEU A 27 -3.59 4.67 15.31
C LEU A 27 -4.53 3.84 16.20
N THR A 28 -5.70 4.39 16.54
CA THR A 28 -6.78 3.67 17.24
C THR A 28 -7.83 3.15 16.25
N ILE A 29 -8.56 2.09 16.60
CA ILE A 29 -9.68 1.61 15.78
C ILE A 29 -10.86 2.60 15.84
N ASN A 30 -11.19 3.13 17.02
CA ASN A 30 -12.17 4.22 17.20
C ASN A 30 -11.44 5.54 17.53
N ASP A 31 -12.06 6.46 18.27
CA ASP A 31 -11.46 7.76 18.64
C ASP A 31 -10.74 7.73 19.99
N SER A 32 -10.61 6.54 20.61
CA SER A 32 -10.12 6.35 21.98
C SER A 32 -9.01 5.30 22.08
N TRP A 33 -7.99 5.57 22.89
CA TRP A 33 -6.91 4.62 23.16
C TRP A 33 -7.34 3.48 24.09
N GLY A 34 -8.03 3.83 25.18
CA GLY A 34 -8.63 2.88 26.11
C GLY A 34 -10.09 2.59 25.78
N HIS A 35 -10.68 1.58 26.43
CA HIS A 35 -12.09 1.28 26.25
C HIS A 35 -12.97 2.49 26.66
N GLN A 36 -13.86 2.90 25.76
CA GLN A 36 -14.84 3.97 25.99
C GLN A 36 -16.22 3.47 25.58
N HIS A 37 -17.10 3.32 26.58
CA HIS A 37 -18.44 2.71 26.43
C HIS A 37 -19.34 3.38 25.38
N HIS A 38 -19.11 4.67 25.11
CA HIS A 38 -19.94 5.49 24.22
C HIS A 38 -19.23 5.86 22.92
N ASP A 39 -17.99 5.40 22.71
CA ASP A 39 -17.26 5.64 21.47
C ASP A 39 -17.52 4.50 20.48
N HIS A 40 -18.48 4.75 19.59
CA HIS A 40 -18.84 3.83 18.53
C HIS A 40 -18.30 4.24 17.16
N ASN A 41 -17.46 5.28 17.07
CA ASN A 41 -16.93 5.79 15.82
C ASN A 41 -15.75 4.94 15.30
N HIS A 42 -16.03 3.66 15.05
CA HIS A 42 -15.03 2.69 14.62
C HIS A 42 -14.72 2.88 13.14
N LYS A 43 -13.43 2.89 12.82
CA LYS A 43 -12.94 2.78 11.45
C LYS A 43 -13.42 1.45 10.84
N SER A 44 -13.84 1.48 9.59
CA SER A 44 -14.19 0.26 8.83
C SER A 44 -12.92 -0.52 8.46
N VAL A 45 -13.10 -1.78 8.04
CA VAL A 45 -12.01 -2.61 7.51
C VAL A 45 -11.33 -1.91 6.32
N ASP A 46 -12.13 -1.32 5.41
CA ASP A 46 -11.61 -0.58 4.24
C ASP A 46 -10.74 0.62 4.66
N GLN A 47 -11.18 1.37 5.67
CA GLN A 47 -10.42 2.50 6.20
C GLN A 47 -9.10 2.04 6.81
N LEU A 48 -9.10 0.93 7.56
CA LEU A 48 -7.89 0.38 8.16
C LEU A 48 -6.92 -0.15 7.12
N ILE A 49 -7.40 -0.87 6.09
CA ILE A 49 -6.57 -1.33 4.97
C ILE A 49 -5.96 -0.14 4.24
N ARG A 50 -6.72 0.94 4.04
CA ARG A 50 -6.20 2.17 3.43
C ARG A 50 -5.11 2.82 4.28
N TYR A 51 -5.35 3.04 5.57
CA TYR A 51 -4.33 3.57 6.48
C TYR A 51 -3.08 2.70 6.48
N PHE A 52 -3.26 1.39 6.54
CA PHE A 52 -2.17 0.41 6.55
C PHE A 52 -1.34 0.49 5.27
N THR A 53 -1.97 0.39 4.10
CA THR A 53 -1.29 0.37 2.79
C THR A 53 -0.62 1.70 2.46
N GLU A 54 -1.24 2.83 2.80
CA GLU A 54 -0.61 4.15 2.68
C GLU A 54 0.61 4.28 3.61
N THR A 55 0.53 3.75 4.83
CA THR A 55 1.64 3.77 5.82
C THR A 55 2.83 2.94 5.36
N ILE A 56 2.63 1.67 5.03
CA ILE A 56 3.72 0.78 4.57
C ILE A 56 4.26 1.22 3.21
N GLY A 57 3.41 1.77 2.33
CA GLY A 57 3.84 2.34 1.06
C GLY A 57 4.68 3.60 1.23
N GLY A 58 4.43 4.35 2.29
CA GLY A 58 5.28 5.43 2.80
C GLY A 58 6.53 4.94 3.57
N GLY A 59 6.79 3.64 3.62
CA GLY A 59 7.95 3.05 4.30
C GLY A 59 7.89 3.11 5.82
N GLY A 60 6.70 3.26 6.41
CA GLY A 60 6.49 3.23 7.85
C GLY A 60 5.85 1.94 8.33
N ASN A 61 5.77 1.79 9.65
CA ASN A 61 5.00 0.74 10.32
C ASN A 61 3.64 1.27 10.77
N LEU A 62 2.64 0.40 10.89
CA LEU A 62 1.38 0.73 11.54
C LEU A 62 1.31 0.03 12.90
N LEU A 63 1.19 0.82 13.97
CA LEU A 63 0.82 0.36 15.30
C LEU A 63 -0.67 0.61 15.51
N LEU A 64 -1.48 -0.44 15.39
CA LEU A 64 -2.93 -0.37 15.57
C LEU A 64 -3.32 -0.74 17.01
N SER A 65 -3.89 0.22 17.73
CA SER A 65 -4.31 0.07 19.13
C SER A 65 -5.70 -0.56 19.26
N VAL A 66 -5.84 -1.41 20.27
CA VAL A 66 -7.11 -1.90 20.79
C VAL A 66 -7.33 -1.38 22.21
N GLY A 67 -8.59 -1.23 22.60
CA GLY A 67 -9.00 -0.86 23.95
C GLY A 67 -9.77 -2.00 24.62
N PRO A 68 -9.09 -2.93 25.33
CA PRO A 68 -9.75 -4.00 26.07
C PRO A 68 -10.71 -3.47 27.12
N ARG A 69 -11.83 -4.18 27.32
CA ARG A 69 -12.83 -3.93 28.37
C ARG A 69 -12.24 -4.17 29.76
N GLU A 70 -12.99 -3.78 30.80
CA GLU A 70 -12.56 -3.94 32.20
C GLU A 70 -12.34 -5.41 32.59
N ASP A 71 -13.01 -6.34 31.90
CA ASP A 71 -12.84 -7.80 32.07
C ASP A 71 -11.66 -8.38 31.26
N GLY A 72 -10.93 -7.53 30.53
CA GLY A 72 -9.78 -7.90 29.70
C GLY A 72 -10.13 -8.37 28.30
N THR A 73 -11.40 -8.43 27.92
CA THR A 73 -11.82 -8.85 26.57
C THR A 73 -11.67 -7.73 25.54
N ILE A 74 -11.33 -8.07 24.29
CA ILE A 74 -11.36 -7.10 23.18
C ILE A 74 -12.83 -6.92 22.74
N PRO A 75 -13.34 -5.68 22.59
CA PRO A 75 -14.68 -5.46 22.03
C PRO A 75 -14.87 -6.16 20.69
N ALA A 76 -16.03 -6.78 20.47
CA ALA A 76 -16.31 -7.60 19.30
C ALA A 76 -16.09 -6.83 17.98
N GLU A 77 -16.45 -5.55 17.96
CA GLU A 77 -16.26 -4.66 16.81
C GLU A 77 -14.77 -4.47 16.49
N GLN A 78 -13.92 -4.32 17.51
CA GLN A 78 -12.47 -4.19 17.30
C GLN A 78 -11.85 -5.51 16.84
N ALA A 79 -12.32 -6.65 17.38
CA ALA A 79 -11.91 -7.97 16.93
C ALA A 79 -12.27 -8.21 15.45
N GLU A 80 -13.50 -7.90 15.04
CA GLU A 80 -13.96 -7.99 13.64
C GLU A 80 -13.08 -7.15 12.70
N ARG A 81 -12.66 -5.95 13.12
CA ARG A 81 -11.75 -5.11 12.34
C ARG A 81 -10.33 -5.68 12.21
N LEU A 82 -9.81 -6.26 13.30
CA LEU A 82 -8.50 -6.92 13.28
C LEU A 82 -8.52 -8.17 12.39
N GLU A 83 -9.57 -8.99 12.49
CA GLU A 83 -9.75 -10.18 11.65
C GLU A 83 -9.84 -9.81 10.17
N GLY A 84 -10.68 -8.81 9.82
CA GLY A 84 -10.79 -8.36 8.43
C GLY A 84 -9.49 -7.79 7.85
N LEU A 85 -8.73 -7.02 8.64
CA LEU A 85 -7.40 -6.57 8.22
C LEU A 85 -6.43 -7.75 8.08
N GLY A 86 -6.48 -8.71 9.00
CA GLY A 86 -5.66 -9.93 8.99
C GLY A 86 -5.92 -10.81 7.76
N ASP A 87 -7.19 -11.00 7.39
CA ASP A 87 -7.60 -11.76 6.21
C ASP A 87 -7.07 -11.12 4.93
N TRP A 88 -7.16 -9.79 4.82
CA TRP A 88 -6.58 -9.05 3.70
C TRP A 88 -5.05 -9.20 3.65
N ILE A 89 -4.37 -9.04 4.78
CA ILE A 89 -2.91 -9.21 4.87
C ILE A 89 -2.50 -10.63 4.46
N ALA A 90 -3.22 -11.66 4.91
CA ALA A 90 -2.90 -13.05 4.59
C ALA A 90 -2.96 -13.31 3.08
N LYS A 91 -3.96 -12.74 2.40
CA LYS A 91 -4.12 -12.87 0.94
C LYS A 91 -3.06 -12.10 0.14
N HIS A 92 -2.52 -11.00 0.69
CA HIS A 92 -1.58 -10.10 0.01
C HIS A 92 -0.21 -10.03 0.70
N ALA A 93 0.19 -11.07 1.43
CA ALA A 93 1.33 -11.06 2.34
C ALA A 93 2.66 -10.64 1.69
N GLU A 94 2.87 -10.98 0.42
CA GLU A 94 4.07 -10.62 -0.34
C GLU A 94 4.21 -9.11 -0.57
N ALA A 95 3.10 -8.38 -0.62
CA ALA A 95 3.11 -6.91 -0.73
C ALA A 95 3.31 -6.21 0.63
N VAL A 96 3.23 -6.97 1.72
CA VAL A 96 3.25 -6.45 3.09
C VAL A 96 4.59 -6.72 3.77
N TYR A 97 4.99 -7.98 3.85
CA TYR A 97 6.13 -8.38 4.66
C TYR A 97 7.44 -8.32 3.87
N GLY A 98 8.46 -7.72 4.47
CA GLY A 98 9.77 -7.59 3.83
C GLY A 98 9.79 -6.65 2.63
N THR A 99 8.72 -5.86 2.44
CA THR A 99 8.68 -4.79 1.46
C THR A 99 9.19 -3.48 2.07
N GLY A 100 9.55 -2.55 1.20
CA GLY A 100 9.91 -1.18 1.56
C GLY A 100 9.01 -0.16 0.89
N ARG A 101 9.35 1.11 1.11
CA ARG A 101 8.69 2.27 0.48
C ARG A 101 8.55 2.05 -1.03
N GLY A 102 7.34 2.23 -1.54
CA GLY A 102 7.05 2.11 -2.96
C GLY A 102 7.36 3.36 -3.76
N LEU A 103 6.55 3.59 -4.77
CA LEU A 103 6.70 4.68 -5.71
C LEU A 103 6.46 6.05 -5.06
N PRO A 104 7.26 7.08 -5.41
CA PRO A 104 6.92 8.46 -5.11
C PRO A 104 5.61 8.90 -5.79
N ALA A 105 4.99 9.93 -5.22
CA ALA A 105 3.79 10.54 -5.80
C ALA A 105 4.00 10.93 -7.27
N GLY A 106 2.97 10.72 -8.10
CA GLY A 106 2.98 11.04 -9.53
C GLY A 106 3.39 9.88 -10.45
N HIS A 107 3.99 8.82 -9.93
CA HIS A 107 4.30 7.61 -10.71
C HIS A 107 3.11 6.66 -10.83
N HIS A 108 2.27 6.58 -9.80
CA HIS A 108 1.05 5.80 -9.73
C HIS A 108 0.01 6.51 -8.86
N TYR A 109 -1.28 6.30 -9.13
CA TYR A 109 -2.38 6.88 -8.36
C TYR A 109 -2.87 5.88 -7.30
N GLY A 110 -2.09 5.72 -6.24
CA GLY A 110 -2.37 4.80 -5.14
C GLY A 110 -1.11 4.49 -4.35
N PRO A 111 -1.23 3.85 -3.18
CA PRO A 111 -0.08 3.35 -2.46
C PRO A 111 0.55 2.19 -3.22
N SER A 112 1.86 2.02 -2.99
CA SER A 112 2.59 0.88 -3.49
C SER A 112 3.69 0.52 -2.52
N THR A 113 4.13 -0.73 -2.58
CA THR A 113 5.30 -1.22 -1.85
C THR A 113 6.28 -1.86 -2.83
N LEU A 114 7.53 -2.00 -2.41
CA LEU A 114 8.59 -2.55 -3.23
C LEU A 114 9.21 -3.76 -2.54
N SER A 115 9.37 -4.88 -3.24
CA SER A 115 10.04 -6.06 -2.71
C SER A 115 11.46 -5.73 -2.21
N LYS A 116 11.99 -6.55 -1.30
CA LYS A 116 13.34 -6.35 -0.72
C LYS A 116 14.44 -6.26 -1.77
N ASP A 117 14.35 -7.07 -2.83
CA ASP A 117 15.30 -7.08 -3.95
C ASP A 117 15.00 -6.00 -5.01
N ARG A 118 13.94 -5.20 -4.79
CA ARG A 118 13.50 -4.11 -5.66
C ARG A 118 13.03 -4.56 -7.06
N ARG A 119 12.71 -5.84 -7.25
CA ARG A 119 12.31 -6.39 -8.56
C ARG A 119 10.81 -6.58 -8.73
N THR A 120 10.04 -6.48 -7.65
CA THR A 120 8.57 -6.55 -7.71
C THR A 120 7.96 -5.33 -7.06
N LEU A 121 7.22 -4.57 -7.85
CA LEU A 121 6.43 -3.44 -7.41
C LEU A 121 5.00 -3.89 -7.16
N TYR A 122 4.47 -3.65 -5.96
CA TYR A 122 3.10 -3.98 -5.61
C TYR A 122 2.24 -2.72 -5.63
N LEU A 123 1.20 -2.69 -6.46
CA LEU A 123 0.28 -1.56 -6.58
C LEU A 123 -1.03 -1.89 -5.86
N THR A 124 -1.46 -1.05 -4.94
CA THR A 124 -2.73 -1.22 -4.23
C THR A 124 -3.83 -0.39 -4.88
N LEU A 125 -4.91 -1.05 -5.28
CA LEU A 125 -6.09 -0.46 -5.92
C LEU A 125 -7.27 -0.57 -4.96
N PHE A 126 -7.78 0.56 -4.48
CA PHE A 126 -8.96 0.60 -3.60
C PHE A 126 -10.27 0.44 -4.35
N ASP A 127 -10.29 0.84 -5.62
CA ASP A 127 -11.49 0.82 -6.46
C ASP A 127 -11.28 -0.09 -7.67
N ALA A 128 -12.38 -0.68 -8.15
CA ALA A 128 -12.41 -1.35 -9.44
C ALA A 128 -11.99 -0.37 -10.56
N PRO A 129 -10.91 -0.65 -11.31
CA PRO A 129 -10.43 0.28 -12.33
C PRO A 129 -11.43 0.44 -13.46
N ARG A 130 -11.71 1.69 -13.85
CA ARG A 130 -12.60 2.00 -14.99
C ARG A 130 -11.93 1.82 -16.35
N ALA A 131 -10.60 1.79 -16.37
CA ALA A 131 -9.76 1.69 -17.55
C ALA A 131 -8.40 1.08 -17.16
N GLU A 132 -7.45 1.07 -18.09
CA GLU A 132 -6.08 0.62 -17.85
C GLU A 132 -5.43 1.38 -16.67
N ILE A 133 -4.70 0.64 -15.84
CA ILE A 133 -3.90 1.19 -14.74
C ILE A 133 -2.56 1.63 -15.32
N ASN A 134 -2.09 2.83 -14.96
CA ASN A 134 -0.79 3.30 -15.42
C ASN A 134 0.29 3.34 -14.34
N VAL A 135 1.52 3.14 -14.79
CA VAL A 135 2.73 3.42 -14.03
C VAL A 135 3.67 4.23 -14.92
N ARG A 136 4.13 5.38 -14.41
CA ARG A 136 4.96 6.33 -15.14
C ARG A 136 6.41 6.24 -14.70
N GLY A 137 7.33 6.54 -15.61
CA GLY A 137 8.74 6.73 -15.27
C GLY A 137 9.50 5.46 -14.92
N LEU A 138 8.96 4.26 -15.21
CA LEU A 138 9.72 3.02 -15.05
C LEU A 138 10.86 2.98 -16.06
N LEU A 139 12.09 2.79 -15.57
CA LEU A 139 13.25 2.48 -16.40
C LEU A 139 13.45 0.96 -16.37
N GLY A 140 13.55 0.35 -17.55
CA GLY A 140 13.65 -1.10 -17.71
C GLY A 140 12.34 -1.75 -18.18
N SER A 141 12.39 -3.07 -18.32
CA SER A 141 11.29 -3.86 -18.88
C SER A 141 10.45 -4.50 -17.78
N VAL A 142 9.14 -4.52 -18.00
CA VAL A 142 8.16 -5.25 -17.17
C VAL A 142 8.04 -6.66 -17.72
N ARG A 143 8.44 -7.63 -16.92
CA ARG A 143 8.42 -9.05 -17.25
C ARG A 143 6.99 -9.60 -17.22
N ARG A 144 6.23 -9.27 -16.17
CA ARG A 144 4.90 -9.80 -15.93
C ARG A 144 4.11 -8.90 -14.98
N VAL A 145 2.79 -8.86 -15.16
CA VAL A 145 1.87 -8.27 -14.19
C VAL A 145 0.84 -9.30 -13.76
N THR A 146 0.63 -9.47 -12.46
CA THR A 146 -0.39 -10.39 -11.91
C THR A 146 -1.26 -9.71 -10.87
N VAL A 147 -2.50 -10.19 -10.73
CA VAL A 147 -3.33 -9.93 -9.56
C VAL A 147 -2.82 -10.81 -8.43
N LEU A 148 -2.25 -10.23 -7.38
CA LEU A 148 -1.53 -10.99 -6.35
C LEU A 148 -2.44 -12.02 -5.68
N GLY A 149 -3.65 -11.63 -5.31
CA GLY A 149 -4.59 -12.48 -4.60
C GLY A 149 -5.21 -13.63 -5.41
N SER A 150 -5.11 -13.63 -6.75
CA SER A 150 -5.65 -14.71 -7.60
C SER A 150 -4.60 -15.37 -8.49
N GLY A 151 -3.42 -14.77 -8.63
CA GLY A 151 -2.38 -15.19 -9.57
C GLY A 151 -2.72 -14.93 -11.04
N ARG A 152 -3.85 -14.28 -11.35
CA ARG A 152 -4.25 -13.96 -12.72
C ARG A 152 -3.22 -13.03 -13.35
N GLU A 153 -2.60 -13.47 -14.43
CA GLU A 153 -1.77 -12.61 -15.27
C GLU A 153 -2.63 -11.61 -16.06
N LEU A 154 -2.17 -10.37 -16.12
CA LEU A 154 -2.81 -9.27 -16.84
C LEU A 154 -1.93 -8.88 -18.03
N ALA A 155 -2.56 -8.58 -19.16
CA ALA A 155 -1.82 -8.02 -20.28
C ALA A 155 -1.38 -6.58 -19.94
N HIS A 156 -0.20 -6.23 -20.43
CA HIS A 156 0.36 -4.89 -20.28
C HIS A 156 1.10 -4.46 -21.54
N ARG A 157 1.20 -3.15 -21.72
CA ARG A 157 1.96 -2.54 -22.82
C ARG A 157 2.60 -1.25 -22.36
N ILE A 158 3.68 -0.86 -23.03
CA ILE A 158 4.31 0.45 -22.86
C ILE A 158 3.95 1.30 -24.08
N THR A 159 3.51 2.54 -23.85
CA THR A 159 3.21 3.49 -24.94
C THR A 159 3.96 4.80 -24.74
N GLY A 160 4.36 5.41 -25.87
CA GLY A 160 5.17 6.64 -25.86
C GLY A 160 6.63 6.40 -25.49
N GLY A 161 7.29 7.45 -25.02
CA GLY A 161 8.73 7.48 -24.77
C GLY A 161 9.51 8.08 -25.94
N LEU A 162 10.61 8.77 -25.61
CA LEU A 162 11.51 9.40 -26.58
C LEU A 162 12.90 9.55 -25.96
N HIS A 163 13.92 9.04 -26.65
CA HIS A 163 15.31 9.02 -26.17
C HIS A 163 15.41 8.45 -24.75
N GLU A 164 15.89 9.23 -23.78
CA GLU A 164 16.00 8.85 -22.36
C GLU A 164 14.68 8.93 -21.57
N THR A 165 13.61 9.48 -22.17
CA THR A 165 12.30 9.56 -21.52
C THR A 165 11.56 8.23 -21.72
N PRO A 166 11.29 7.46 -20.66
CA PRO A 166 10.59 6.19 -20.80
C PRO A 166 9.13 6.40 -21.21
N GLY A 167 8.55 5.39 -21.83
CA GLY A 167 7.11 5.33 -22.05
C GLY A 167 6.33 5.14 -20.75
N VAL A 168 5.00 5.14 -20.87
CA VAL A 168 4.08 4.86 -19.77
C VAL A 168 3.65 3.39 -19.86
N LEU A 169 3.78 2.65 -18.75
CA LEU A 169 3.21 1.31 -18.62
C LEU A 169 1.69 1.44 -18.47
N TRP A 170 0.95 0.67 -19.25
CA TRP A 170 -0.49 0.50 -19.17
C TRP A 170 -0.80 -0.98 -18.93
N ILE A 171 -1.58 -1.25 -17.89
CA ILE A 171 -1.95 -2.59 -17.43
C ILE A 171 -3.46 -2.72 -17.61
N GLU A 172 -3.91 -3.81 -18.22
CA GLU A 172 -5.35 -4.08 -18.33
C GLU A 172 -6.01 -4.22 -16.95
N PRO A 173 -7.27 -3.75 -16.80
CA PRO A 173 -7.97 -3.88 -15.53
C PRO A 173 -8.23 -5.36 -15.19
N PRO A 174 -8.10 -5.78 -13.91
CA PRO A 174 -8.51 -7.11 -13.49
C PRO A 174 -9.99 -7.36 -13.80
N ALA A 175 -10.33 -8.61 -14.11
CA ALA A 175 -11.72 -9.02 -14.23
C ALA A 175 -12.42 -8.91 -12.87
N ALA A 176 -13.74 -8.69 -12.85
CA ALA A 176 -14.51 -8.52 -11.62
C ALA A 176 -14.35 -9.68 -10.61
N GLY A 177 -14.15 -10.91 -11.10
CA GLY A 177 -13.92 -12.08 -10.26
C GLY A 177 -12.53 -12.18 -9.63
N ASP A 178 -11.57 -11.40 -10.11
CA ASP A 178 -10.20 -11.32 -9.58
C ASP A 178 -10.03 -10.16 -8.58
N LEU A 179 -11.03 -9.29 -8.44
CA LEU A 179 -10.98 -8.16 -7.52
C LEU A 179 -11.11 -8.62 -6.06
N ASP A 180 -10.32 -8.00 -5.20
CA ASP A 180 -10.50 -8.08 -3.77
C ASP A 180 -11.62 -7.12 -3.32
N PRO A 181 -12.49 -7.53 -2.39
CA PRO A 181 -13.59 -6.68 -1.92
C PRO A 181 -13.14 -5.42 -1.20
N HIS A 182 -11.93 -5.38 -0.63
CA HIS A 182 -11.41 -4.25 0.12
C HIS A 182 -10.36 -3.46 -0.66
N ALA A 183 -9.33 -4.16 -1.15
CA ALA A 183 -8.29 -3.54 -1.99
C ALA A 183 -7.55 -4.61 -2.80
N THR A 184 -7.52 -4.44 -4.11
CA THR A 184 -6.83 -5.36 -5.02
C THR A 184 -5.36 -5.00 -5.10
N VAL A 185 -4.45 -5.97 -5.00
CA VAL A 185 -3.02 -5.75 -5.19
C VAL A 185 -2.56 -6.34 -6.52
N LEU A 186 -1.86 -5.53 -7.31
CA LEU A 186 -1.16 -6.00 -8.52
C LEU A 186 0.32 -6.16 -8.22
N ALA A 187 0.93 -7.27 -8.62
CA ALA A 187 2.38 -7.46 -8.61
C ALA A 187 2.93 -7.19 -10.02
N VAL A 188 3.83 -6.22 -10.12
CA VAL A 188 4.54 -5.85 -11.35
C VAL A 188 5.98 -6.33 -11.22
N GLU A 189 6.30 -7.44 -11.89
CA GLU A 189 7.64 -8.02 -11.91
C GLU A 189 8.49 -7.35 -12.99
N LEU A 190 9.69 -6.93 -12.59
CA LEU A 190 10.66 -6.25 -13.43
C LEU A 190 11.81 -7.20 -13.80
N ASP A 191 12.44 -6.99 -14.95
CA ASP A 191 13.63 -7.77 -15.35
C ASP A 191 14.88 -7.42 -14.52
N GLY A 192 14.87 -6.29 -13.81
CA GLY A 192 15.95 -5.79 -12.96
C GLY A 192 15.43 -5.04 -11.74
N GLU A 193 16.33 -4.43 -10.97
CA GLU A 193 15.92 -3.56 -9.87
C GLU A 193 15.17 -2.33 -10.39
N LEU A 194 14.19 -1.85 -9.61
CA LEU A 194 13.42 -0.67 -9.94
C LEU A 194 14.32 0.57 -10.05
N GLU A 195 14.37 1.10 -11.26
CA GLU A 195 14.92 2.41 -11.58
C GLU A 195 13.81 3.34 -12.08
N LEU A 196 13.87 4.62 -11.66
CA LEU A 196 12.83 5.59 -11.99
C LEU A 196 13.41 6.81 -12.70
N TYR A 197 12.81 7.15 -13.83
CA TYR A 197 13.01 8.44 -14.48
C TYR A 197 12.31 9.53 -13.68
N ARG A 198 13.07 10.58 -13.32
CA ARG A 198 12.59 11.75 -12.56
C ARG A 198 12.80 13.08 -13.31
N GLY A 199 13.10 13.01 -14.61
CA GLY A 199 13.31 14.21 -15.44
C GLY A 199 11.99 14.87 -15.85
N ALA A 200 12.08 16.07 -16.42
CA ALA A 200 10.92 16.86 -16.86
C ALA A 200 10.43 16.51 -18.28
N GLY A 201 11.01 15.50 -18.92
CA GLY A 201 10.97 15.33 -20.38
C GLY A 201 11.92 16.31 -21.07
N ARG A 202 12.50 15.91 -22.20
CA ARG A 202 13.23 16.83 -23.08
C ARG A 202 12.36 17.19 -24.29
N PHE A 203 12.42 18.45 -24.69
CA PHE A 203 11.93 18.94 -25.99
C PHE A 203 12.93 18.61 -27.08
#